data_AF-A0A9X7FEJ6-F1
#
_entry.id   AF-A0A9X7FEJ6-F1
#
_cell.length_a   1.000
_cell.length_b   1.000
_cell.length_c   1.000
_cell.angle_alpha   90.00
_cell.angle_beta   90.00
_cell.angle_gamma   90.00
#
_symmetry.space_group_name_H-M   'P 1'
#
loop_
_entity.id
_entity.type
_entity.pdbx_description
1 polymer ?
#
loop_
_entity_poly.entity_id
_entity_poly.type
_entity_poly.pdbx_seq_one_letter_code
_entity_poly.pdbx_strand_id
1 'polypeptide(L)'
;MMILGVDPGLTRCGVGVIEAGVSRRLSFIHVDVLRSEPDLSQDLRLLKIYNGLVEKIERFSPDTVSIERVFAQENRNTVLGTAQVAGIAMLAAAQRNIPVALHTPTEVKLAVAGNGKAQKPQVERMVARLLGLNVLPTPADAADALAQAICHALRPSGALQGGEREQHLTAAQKQWALAQAQARKSSSVVRGM
;
A
#
# COMPACT_ATOMS: atom_id res chain seq x y z
N MET A 1 -7.44 -1.01 -11.35
CA MET A 1 -7.28 -0.22 -10.11
C MET A 1 -5.84 -0.34 -9.69
N MET A 2 -5.11 0.77 -9.70
CA MET A 2 -3.70 0.84 -9.31
C MET A 2 -3.61 0.97 -7.79
N ILE A 3 -2.85 0.09 -7.14
CA ILE A 3 -2.72 0.07 -5.68
C ILE A 3 -1.24 0.12 -5.33
N LEU A 4 -0.89 1.06 -4.46
CA LEU A 4 0.46 1.16 -3.88
C LEU A 4 0.41 0.63 -2.45
N GLY A 5 1.06 -0.50 -2.19
CA GLY A 5 1.28 -1.07 -0.86
C GLY A 5 2.55 -0.52 -0.21
N VAL A 6 2.47 -0.22 1.08
CA VAL A 6 3.57 0.28 1.90
C VAL A 6 3.77 -0.62 3.11
N ASP A 7 4.97 -1.16 3.24
CA ASP A 7 5.47 -1.80 4.46
C ASP A 7 6.40 -0.82 5.20
N PRO A 8 5.89 -0.09 6.21
CA PRO A 8 6.58 1.05 6.78
C PRO A 8 7.74 0.65 7.71
N GLY A 9 8.92 1.20 7.44
CA GLY A 9 10.06 1.09 8.34
C GLY A 9 11.07 2.21 8.12
N LEU A 10 11.64 2.72 9.22
CA LEU A 10 12.55 3.87 9.15
C LEU A 10 13.83 3.54 8.37
N THR A 11 14.42 2.37 8.62
CA THR A 11 15.63 1.93 7.89
C THR A 11 15.32 1.38 6.51
N ARG A 12 14.23 0.61 6.40
CA ARG A 12 13.78 -0.05 5.17
C ARG A 12 12.26 0.10 5.10
N CYS A 13 11.77 0.72 4.04
CA CYS A 13 10.35 0.88 3.76
C CYS A 13 10.05 0.21 2.43
N GLY A 14 9.29 -0.89 2.46
CA GLY A 14 8.87 -1.57 1.24
C GLY A 14 7.80 -0.78 0.51
N VAL A 15 7.89 -0.70 -0.82
CA VAL A 15 6.89 -0.09 -1.68
C VAL A 15 6.58 -1.04 -2.84
N GLY A 16 5.33 -1.50 -2.92
CA GLY A 16 4.87 -2.41 -3.97
C GLY A 16 3.72 -1.80 -4.76
N VAL A 17 3.72 -1.94 -6.08
CA VAL A 17 2.64 -1.46 -6.94
C VAL A 17 2.08 -2.63 -7.73
N ILE A 18 0.77 -2.78 -7.67
CA ILE A 18 0.03 -3.77 -8.45
C ILE A 18 -1.15 -3.11 -9.15
N GLU A 19 -1.60 -3.76 -10.22
CA GLU A 19 -2.87 -3.46 -10.85
C GLU A 19 -3.87 -4.58 -10.55
N ALA A 20 -5.03 -4.21 -10.00
CA ALA A 20 -6.20 -5.07 -9.91
C ALA A 20 -7.13 -4.82 -11.11
N GLY A 21 -7.16 -5.78 -12.03
CA GLY A 21 -7.99 -5.77 -13.24
C GLY A 21 -9.39 -6.35 -13.02
N VAL A 22 -10.11 -6.56 -14.14
CA VAL A 22 -11.43 -7.21 -14.14
C VAL A 22 -11.32 -8.64 -13.60
N SER A 23 -12.37 -9.12 -12.93
CA SER A 23 -12.42 -10.47 -12.31
C SER A 23 -11.32 -10.72 -11.26
N ARG A 24 -10.84 -9.66 -10.59
CA ARG A 24 -9.80 -9.72 -9.55
C ARG A 24 -8.45 -10.27 -10.04
N ARG A 25 -8.16 -10.21 -11.34
CA ARG A 25 -6.83 -10.52 -11.85
C ARG A 25 -5.83 -9.50 -11.32
N LEU A 26 -4.75 -9.98 -10.71
CA LEU A 26 -3.68 -9.14 -10.17
C LEU A 26 -2.49 -9.15 -11.14
N SER A 27 -1.90 -7.99 -11.37
CA SER A 27 -0.70 -7.84 -12.20
C SER A 27 0.37 -7.08 -11.41
N PHE A 28 1.59 -7.60 -11.42
CA PHE A 28 2.75 -6.89 -10.88
C PHE A 28 3.08 -5.68 -11.75
N ILE A 29 3.32 -4.53 -11.11
CA ILE A 29 3.77 -3.32 -11.81
C ILE A 29 5.17 -2.93 -11.37
N HIS A 30 5.41 -2.86 -10.05
CA HIS A 30 6.69 -2.42 -9.52
C HIS A 30 6.88 -2.87 -8.08
N VAL A 31 8.14 -2.99 -7.65
CA VAL A 31 8.49 -3.08 -6.24
C VAL A 31 9.84 -2.41 -6.01
N ASP A 32 9.98 -1.76 -4.87
CA ASP A 32 11.19 -1.08 -4.42
C ASP A 32 11.28 -1.15 -2.89
N VAL A 33 12.48 -0.92 -2.34
CA VAL A 33 12.70 -0.76 -0.91
C VAL A 33 13.47 0.53 -0.68
N LEU A 34 12.75 1.54 -0.17
CA LEU A 34 13.35 2.81 0.21
C LEU A 34 14.21 2.58 1.45
N ARG A 35 15.44 3.11 1.42
CA ARG A 35 16.41 2.93 2.49
C ARG A 35 16.86 4.28 3.03
N SER A 36 17.00 4.35 4.35
CA SER A 36 17.68 5.46 5.02
C SER A 36 18.84 4.95 5.85
N GLU A 37 19.93 5.71 5.84
CA GLU A 37 21.17 5.36 6.49
C GLU A 37 21.07 5.62 8.01
N PRO A 38 21.57 4.72 8.87
CA PRO A 38 21.45 4.88 10.33
C PRO A 38 22.26 6.04 10.93
N ASP A 39 23.26 6.56 10.22
CA ASP A 39 24.13 7.67 10.62
C ASP A 39 23.47 9.05 10.40
N LEU A 40 22.39 9.11 9.61
CA LEU A 40 21.59 10.32 9.44
C LEU A 40 20.71 10.57 10.67
N SER A 41 20.49 11.86 10.96
CA SER A 41 19.50 12.27 11.97
C SER A 41 18.09 11.82 11.54
N GLN A 42 17.23 11.57 12.54
CA GLN A 42 15.91 10.96 12.31
C GLN A 42 15.03 11.79 11.35
N ASP A 43 15.08 13.11 11.42
CA ASP A 43 14.40 14.04 10.52
C ASP A 43 14.86 13.89 9.06
N LEU A 44 16.17 13.76 8.80
CA LEU A 44 16.70 13.52 7.46
C LEU A 44 16.35 12.14 6.92
N ARG A 45 16.32 11.13 7.80
CA ARG A 45 15.86 9.78 7.45
C ARG A 45 14.40 9.78 7.02
N LEU A 46 13.54 10.46 7.78
CA LEU A 46 12.12 10.63 7.47
C LEU A 46 11.92 11.40 6.16
N LEU A 47 12.69 12.46 5.92
CA LEU A 47 12.68 13.22 4.65
C LEU A 47 13.04 12.33 3.46
N LYS A 48 14.06 11.48 3.59
CA LYS A 48 14.48 10.56 2.53
C LYS A 48 13.37 9.56 2.17
N ILE A 49 12.71 8.98 3.18
CA ILE A 49 11.57 8.09 2.96
C ILE A 49 10.39 8.83 2.34
N TYR A 50 10.07 10.05 2.81
CA TYR A 50 9.01 10.89 2.22
C TYR A 50 9.25 11.15 0.74
N ASN A 51 10.46 11.58 0.36
CA ASN A 51 10.79 11.89 -1.03
C ASN A 51 10.67 10.65 -1.93
N GLY A 52 11.12 9.48 -1.46
CA GLY A 52 10.95 8.22 -2.18
C GLY A 52 9.48 7.82 -2.34
N LEU A 53 8.66 7.98 -1.30
CA LEU A 53 7.21 7.72 -1.37
C LEU A 53 6.54 8.66 -2.38
N VAL A 54 6.88 9.95 -2.33
CA VAL A 54 6.37 10.96 -3.28
C VAL A 54 6.72 10.59 -4.71
N GLU A 55 7.99 10.24 -4.98
CA GLU A 55 8.43 9.80 -6.31
C GLU A 55 7.58 8.63 -6.82
N LYS A 56 7.34 7.60 -6.00
CA LYS A 56 6.53 6.44 -6.42
C LYS A 56 5.06 6.81 -6.62
N ILE A 57 4.49 7.62 -5.73
CA ILE A 57 3.09 8.07 -5.86
C ILE A 57 2.90 8.88 -7.14
N GLU A 58 3.82 9.79 -7.47
CA GLU A 58 3.74 10.60 -8.68
C GLU A 58 3.94 9.76 -9.94
N ARG A 59 4.95 8.88 -9.93
CA ARG A 59 5.26 7.99 -11.06
C ARG A 59 4.10 7.06 -11.41
N PHE A 60 3.44 6.48 -10.42
CA PHE A 60 2.42 5.44 -10.65
C PHE A 60 0.99 5.93 -10.51
N SER A 61 0.76 7.11 -9.93
CA SER A 61 -0.57 7.71 -9.72
C SER A 61 -1.61 6.70 -9.19
N PRO A 62 -1.36 6.05 -8.04
CA PRO A 62 -2.22 4.99 -7.54
C PRO A 62 -3.62 5.49 -7.20
N ASP A 63 -4.63 4.64 -7.40
CA ASP A 63 -6.01 4.90 -6.99
C ASP A 63 -6.14 4.86 -5.46
N THR A 64 -5.35 4.03 -4.79
CA THR A 64 -5.33 3.86 -3.33
C THR A 64 -3.93 3.53 -2.82
N VAL A 65 -3.59 4.00 -1.62
CA VAL A 65 -2.42 3.56 -0.86
C VAL A 65 -2.85 2.61 0.27
N SER A 66 -2.28 1.41 0.29
CA SER A 66 -2.49 0.38 1.30
C SER A 66 -1.30 0.35 2.25
N ILE A 67 -1.50 0.50 3.55
CA ILE A 67 -0.42 0.59 4.55
C ILE A 67 -0.65 -0.43 5.65
N GLU A 68 0.42 -1.08 6.11
CA GLU A 68 0.36 -1.90 7.31
C GLU A 68 -0.02 -1.06 8.54
N ARG A 69 -0.99 -1.55 9.31
CA ARG A 69 -1.35 -0.98 10.60
C ARG A 69 -0.27 -1.32 11.63
N VAL A 70 0.33 -0.29 12.21
CA VAL A 70 1.37 -0.43 13.23
C VAL A 70 0.74 -0.76 14.60
N PHE A 71 1.21 -1.83 15.25
CA PHE A 71 0.77 -2.24 16.59
C PHE A 71 1.91 -2.10 17.62
N ALA A 72 1.61 -1.50 18.77
CA ALA A 72 2.60 -1.20 19.81
C ALA A 72 3.16 -2.44 20.55
N GLN A 73 2.53 -3.60 20.44
CA GLN A 73 2.79 -4.71 21.36
C GLN A 73 4.05 -5.53 21.06
N GLU A 74 4.55 -5.56 19.82
CA GLU A 74 5.57 -6.56 19.44
C GLU A 74 7.03 -6.05 19.42
N ASN A 75 7.30 -4.74 19.28
CA ASN A 75 8.68 -4.22 19.25
C ASN A 75 8.80 -2.75 19.72
N ARG A 76 8.90 -2.52 21.03
CA ARG A 76 8.91 -1.16 21.62
C ARG A 76 10.00 -0.24 21.06
N ASN A 77 11.16 -0.79 20.68
CA ASN A 77 12.31 0.00 20.26
C ASN A 77 12.22 0.54 18.82
N THR A 78 11.49 -0.14 17.92
CA THR A 78 11.40 0.24 16.50
C THR A 78 10.02 0.77 16.11
N VAL A 79 9.00 0.50 16.93
CA VAL A 79 7.61 0.83 16.59
C VAL A 79 7.38 2.32 16.38
N LEU A 80 8.11 3.19 17.08
CA LEU A 80 7.98 4.64 16.92
C LEU A 80 8.43 5.10 15.52
N GLY A 81 9.56 4.57 15.04
CA GLY A 81 10.07 4.89 13.70
C GLY A 81 9.14 4.36 12.60
N THR A 82 8.63 3.14 12.76
CA THR A 82 7.63 2.56 11.85
C THR A 82 6.32 3.37 11.85
N ALA A 83 5.83 3.80 13.01
CA ALA A 83 4.63 4.62 13.12
C ALA A 83 4.81 6.00 12.46
N GLN A 84 5.97 6.64 12.60
CA GLN A 84 6.29 7.89 11.92
C GLN A 84 6.30 7.71 10.40
N VAL A 85 6.93 6.66 9.88
CA VAL A 85 6.94 6.36 8.43
C VAL A 85 5.52 6.08 7.92
N ALA A 86 4.71 5.33 8.67
CA ALA A 86 3.30 5.12 8.32
C ALA A 86 2.54 6.46 8.25
N GLY A 87 2.73 7.36 9.22
CA GLY A 87 2.15 8.70 9.21
C GLY A 87 2.60 9.55 8.01
N ILE A 88 3.87 9.46 7.62
CA ILE A 88 4.40 10.14 6.44
C ILE A 88 3.78 9.58 5.15
N ALA A 89 3.63 8.26 5.04
CA ALA A 89 2.96 7.65 3.90
C ALA A 89 1.48 8.07 3.80
N MET A 90 0.79 8.13 4.94
CA MET A 90 -0.57 8.68 5.02
C MET A 90 -0.63 10.13 4.56
N LEU A 91 0.29 10.98 5.02
CA LEU A 91 0.38 12.39 4.64
C LEU A 91 0.68 12.57 3.15
N ALA A 92 1.64 11.82 2.60
CA ALA A 92 2.03 11.89 1.20
C ALA A 92 0.87 11.54 0.25
N ALA A 93 0.09 10.51 0.60
CA ALA A 93 -1.14 10.15 -0.10
C ALA A 93 -2.23 11.22 0.08
N ALA A 94 -2.40 11.71 1.30
CA ALA A 94 -3.39 12.72 1.65
C ALA A 94 -3.23 14.03 0.87
N GLN A 95 -1.99 14.53 0.73
CA GLN A 95 -1.67 15.73 -0.04
C GLN A 95 -2.07 15.64 -1.51
N ARG A 96 -2.19 14.42 -2.05
CA ARG A 96 -2.58 14.14 -3.45
C ARG A 96 -4.03 13.68 -3.58
N ASN A 97 -4.80 13.78 -2.50
CA ASN A 97 -6.18 13.31 -2.41
C ASN A 97 -6.35 11.82 -2.77
N ILE A 98 -5.33 11.00 -2.47
CA ILE A 98 -5.38 9.55 -2.65
C ILE A 98 -5.91 8.93 -1.35
N PRO A 99 -6.94 8.06 -1.40
CA PRO A 99 -7.43 7.35 -0.22
C PRO A 99 -6.36 6.41 0.35
N VAL A 100 -6.41 6.24 1.67
CA VAL A 100 -5.51 5.33 2.41
C VAL A 100 -6.33 4.24 3.07
N ALA A 101 -5.88 2.99 2.95
CA ALA A 101 -6.41 1.84 3.67
C ALA A 101 -5.36 1.28 4.62
N LEU A 102 -5.77 0.97 5.85
CA LEU A 102 -4.91 0.35 6.86
C LEU A 102 -5.30 -1.12 7.05
N HIS A 103 -4.33 -2.02 6.95
CA HIS A 103 -4.55 -3.46 7.13
C HIS A 103 -3.70 -4.04 8.25
N THR A 104 -4.30 -4.94 9.01
CA THR A 104 -3.59 -5.68 10.06
C THR A 104 -2.79 -6.83 9.46
N PRO A 105 -1.72 -7.30 10.12
CA PRO A 105 -0.98 -8.47 9.67
C PRO A 105 -1.88 -9.71 9.45
N THR A 106 -2.87 -9.89 10.32
CA THR A 106 -3.83 -11.00 10.23
C THR A 106 -4.69 -10.90 8.97
N GLU A 107 -5.15 -9.70 8.60
CA GLU A 107 -5.93 -9.48 7.38
C GLU A 107 -5.10 -9.78 6.13
N VAL A 108 -3.84 -9.35 6.11
CA VAL A 108 -2.93 -9.63 5.00
C VAL A 108 -2.71 -11.14 4.86
N LYS A 109 -2.41 -11.82 5.97
CA LYS A 109 -2.22 -13.28 5.99
C LYS A 109 -3.48 -14.03 5.52
N LEU A 110 -4.67 -13.59 5.96
CA LEU A 110 -5.94 -14.14 5.50
C LEU A 110 -6.16 -13.93 4.00
N ALA A 111 -5.97 -12.70 3.50
CA ALA A 111 -6.21 -12.37 2.10
C ALA A 111 -5.23 -13.04 1.14
N VAL A 112 -3.95 -13.13 1.51
CA VAL A 112 -2.88 -13.64 0.65
C VAL A 112 -2.74 -15.17 0.73
N ALA A 113 -2.83 -15.74 1.94
CA ALA A 113 -2.55 -17.16 2.17
C ALA A 113 -3.77 -17.98 2.63
N GLY A 114 -4.95 -17.35 2.79
CA GLY A 114 -6.18 -18.02 3.23
C GLY A 114 -6.24 -18.36 4.71
N ASN A 115 -5.19 -18.01 5.49
CA ASN A 115 -5.11 -18.29 6.93
C ASN A 115 -4.38 -17.16 7.66
N GLY A 116 -5.01 -16.55 8.67
CA GLY A 116 -4.45 -15.47 9.47
C GLY A 116 -3.21 -15.85 10.29
N LYS A 117 -2.94 -17.15 10.45
CA LYS A 117 -1.76 -17.69 11.12
C LYS A 117 -0.64 -18.10 10.15
N ALA A 118 -0.75 -17.75 8.88
CA ALA A 118 0.27 -18.07 7.88
C ALA A 118 1.65 -17.53 8.27
N GLN A 119 2.67 -18.34 8.02
CA GLN A 119 4.07 -17.99 8.29
C GLN A 119 4.63 -17.13 7.16
N LYS A 120 5.65 -16.30 7.46
CA LYS A 120 6.20 -15.33 6.50
C LYS A 120 6.64 -15.97 5.15
N PRO A 121 7.36 -17.11 5.10
CA PRO A 121 7.71 -17.76 3.83
C PRO A 121 6.51 -18.30 3.04
N GLN A 122 5.38 -18.55 3.71
CA GLN A 122 4.14 -18.93 3.02
C GLN A 122 3.51 -17.72 2.33
N VAL A 123 3.48 -16.58 3.00
CA VAL A 123 2.98 -15.31 2.43
C VAL A 123 3.81 -14.91 1.23
N GLU A 124 5.14 -14.91 1.33
CA GLU A 124 6.06 -14.56 0.23
C GLU A 124 5.84 -15.42 -1.03
N ARG A 125 5.71 -16.74 -0.87
CA ARG A 125 5.40 -17.66 -1.99
C ARG A 125 4.04 -17.37 -2.61
N MET A 126 3.04 -17.05 -1.78
CA MET A 126 1.70 -16.72 -2.27
C MET A 126 1.69 -15.38 -3.01
N VAL A 127 2.44 -14.38 -2.55
CA VAL A 127 2.63 -13.11 -3.28
C VAL A 127 3.19 -13.38 -4.68
N ALA A 128 4.28 -14.14 -4.78
CA ALA A 128 4.88 -14.49 -6.07
C ALA A 128 3.88 -15.22 -6.98
N ARG A 129 3.14 -16.20 -6.44
CA ARG A 129 2.12 -16.94 -7.18
C ARG A 129 0.97 -16.05 -7.68
N LEU A 130 0.43 -15.19 -6.82
CA LEU A 130 -0.71 -14.33 -7.15
C LEU A 130 -0.36 -13.27 -8.20
N LEU A 131 0.90 -12.85 -8.25
CA LEU A 131 1.40 -11.85 -9.18
C LEU A 131 2.12 -12.45 -10.40
N GLY A 132 2.20 -13.78 -10.51
CA GLY A 132 2.87 -14.47 -11.62
C GLY A 132 4.39 -14.23 -11.67
N LEU A 133 5.04 -14.03 -10.52
CA LEU A 133 6.48 -13.83 -10.43
C LEU A 133 7.22 -15.16 -10.47
N ASN A 134 8.24 -15.25 -11.32
CA ASN A 134 9.11 -16.44 -11.43
C ASN A 134 10.10 -16.56 -10.26
N VAL A 135 10.32 -15.47 -9.52
CA VAL A 135 11.26 -15.38 -8.41
C VAL A 135 10.55 -14.72 -7.23
N LEU A 136 10.94 -15.11 -6.02
CA LEU A 136 10.43 -14.46 -4.81
C LEU A 136 10.87 -12.99 -4.79
N PRO A 137 9.94 -12.05 -4.50
CA PRO A 137 10.31 -10.65 -4.30
C PRO A 137 11.25 -10.54 -3.10
N THR A 138 12.45 -10.01 -3.34
CA THR A 138 13.47 -9.80 -2.31
C THR A 138 13.90 -8.33 -2.30
N PRO A 139 14.23 -7.78 -1.12
CA PRO A 139 14.25 -8.43 0.20
C PRO A 139 12.83 -8.51 0.83
N ALA A 140 12.69 -9.06 2.05
CA ALA A 140 11.39 -9.34 2.68
C ALA A 140 10.37 -8.18 2.63
N ASP A 141 10.78 -6.93 2.87
CA ASP A 141 9.87 -5.76 2.82
C ASP A 141 9.25 -5.56 1.42
N ALA A 142 9.92 -6.00 0.35
CA ALA A 142 9.36 -5.99 -1.00
C ALA A 142 8.15 -6.94 -1.10
N ALA A 143 8.26 -8.13 -0.51
CA ALA A 143 7.17 -9.09 -0.46
C ALA A 143 6.02 -8.59 0.43
N ASP A 144 6.35 -8.00 1.59
CA ASP A 144 5.36 -7.47 2.53
C ASP A 144 4.59 -6.30 1.91
N ALA A 145 5.26 -5.38 1.20
CA ALA A 145 4.60 -4.27 0.51
C ALA A 145 3.67 -4.75 -0.63
N LEU A 146 4.08 -5.76 -1.41
CA LEU A 146 3.20 -6.38 -2.40
C LEU A 146 2.02 -7.11 -1.72
N ALA A 147 2.24 -7.77 -0.58
CA ALA A 147 1.19 -8.41 0.20
C ALA A 147 0.15 -7.40 0.70
N GLN A 148 0.56 -6.20 1.12
CA GLN A 148 -0.35 -5.10 1.49
C GLN A 148 -1.24 -4.69 0.32
N ALA A 149 -0.66 -4.55 -0.88
CA ALA A 149 -1.41 -4.18 -2.07
C ALA A 149 -2.41 -5.27 -2.48
N ILE A 150 -1.99 -6.55 -2.42
CA ILE A 150 -2.84 -7.71 -2.69
C ILE A 150 -3.99 -7.81 -1.68
N CYS A 151 -3.70 -7.60 -0.40
CA CYS A 151 -4.70 -7.60 0.67
C CYS A 151 -5.82 -6.59 0.37
N HIS A 152 -5.43 -5.38 -0.05
CA HIS A 152 -6.40 -4.38 -0.46
C HIS A 152 -7.23 -4.83 -1.68
N ALA A 153 -6.58 -5.40 -2.70
CA ALA A 153 -7.25 -5.82 -3.93
C ALA A 153 -8.26 -6.96 -3.75
N LEU A 154 -7.96 -7.92 -2.86
CA LEU A 154 -8.74 -9.14 -2.67
C LEU A 154 -9.84 -9.01 -1.61
N ARG A 155 -9.95 -7.87 -0.93
CA ARG A 155 -11.00 -7.65 0.06
C ARG A 155 -12.40 -7.72 -0.57
N PRO A 156 -13.39 -8.32 0.11
CA PRO A 156 -14.76 -8.37 -0.39
C PRO A 156 -15.35 -6.97 -0.58
N SER A 157 -15.92 -6.73 -1.77
CA SER A 157 -16.69 -5.53 -2.10
C SER A 157 -17.95 -5.49 -1.22
N GLY A 158 -17.85 -4.86 -0.04
CA GLY A 158 -18.91 -4.88 0.97
C GLY A 158 -18.38 -4.73 2.41
N ALA A 159 -17.12 -5.07 2.67
CA ALA A 159 -16.41 -4.62 3.87
C ALA A 159 -16.02 -3.12 3.81
N LEU A 160 -16.55 -2.43 2.80
CA LEU A 160 -16.28 -1.05 2.39
C LEU A 160 -17.12 -0.06 3.23
N GLN A 161 -16.77 0.04 4.51
CA GLN A 161 -16.91 1.28 5.28
C GLN A 161 -15.76 1.29 6.28
N GLY A 162 -14.68 2.04 6.03
CA GLY A 162 -13.59 1.98 7.03
C GLY A 162 -12.26 2.63 6.72
N GLY A 163 -12.08 3.32 5.60
CA GLY A 163 -11.17 4.45 5.66
C GLY A 163 -11.85 5.53 6.51
N GLU A 164 -11.20 6.09 7.54
CA GLU A 164 -11.78 7.18 8.34
C GLU A 164 -12.40 8.24 7.42
N ARG A 165 -11.76 8.54 6.29
CA ARG A 165 -12.29 9.45 5.26
C ARG A 165 -13.68 9.07 4.77
N GLU A 166 -13.91 7.82 4.37
CA GLU A 166 -15.17 7.39 3.74
C GLU A 166 -16.34 7.33 4.73
N GLN A 167 -16.03 7.12 6.02
CA GLN A 167 -16.99 7.22 7.12
C GLN A 167 -17.42 8.68 7.41
N HIS A 168 -16.55 9.66 7.15
CA HIS A 168 -16.81 11.10 7.38
C HIS A 168 -17.34 11.85 6.15
N LEU A 169 -17.45 11.23 4.97
CA LEU A 169 -17.99 11.90 3.78
C LEU A 169 -19.52 12.03 3.86
N THR A 170 -20.04 13.22 3.59
CA THR A 170 -21.47 13.45 3.35
C THR A 170 -21.92 12.78 2.05
N ALA A 171 -23.23 12.56 1.88
CA ALA A 171 -23.78 11.95 0.67
C ALA A 171 -23.37 12.68 -0.62
N ALA A 172 -23.34 14.02 -0.58
CA ALA A 172 -22.91 14.85 -1.71
C ALA A 172 -21.41 14.67 -2.02
N GLN A 173 -20.57 14.57 -0.99
CA GLN A 173 -19.13 14.36 -1.17
C GLN A 173 -18.82 12.96 -1.74
N LYS A 174 -19.59 11.93 -1.36
CA LYS A 174 -19.50 10.59 -1.95
C LYS A 174 -19.85 10.61 -3.45
N GLN A 175 -20.93 11.30 -3.82
CA GLN A 175 -21.33 11.44 -5.22
C GLN A 175 -20.28 12.20 -6.06
N TRP A 176 -19.69 13.26 -5.50
CA TRP A 176 -18.64 14.02 -6.18
C TRP A 176 -17.34 13.22 -6.38
N ALA A 177 -16.94 12.44 -5.37
CA ALA A 177 -15.77 11.56 -5.47
C ALA A 177 -15.94 10.48 -6.55
N LEU A 178 -17.13 9.87 -6.63
CA LEU A 178 -17.47 8.90 -7.68
C LEU A 178 -17.40 9.51 -9.08
N ALA A 179 -17.92 10.72 -9.25
CA ALA A 179 -17.88 11.44 -10.53
C ALA A 179 -16.44 11.77 -10.96
N GLN A 180 -15.57 12.20 -10.02
CA GLN A 180 -14.15 12.44 -10.31
C GLN A 180 -13.39 11.16 -10.69
N ALA A 181 -13.64 10.05 -9.99
CA ALA A 181 -13.02 8.78 -10.29
C ALA A 181 -13.40 8.25 -11.69
N GLN A 182 -14.67 8.47 -12.09
CA GLN A 182 -15.12 8.16 -13.45
C GLN A 182 -14.43 9.06 -14.49
N ALA A 183 -14.35 10.37 -14.25
CA ALA A 183 -13.69 11.30 -15.17
C ALA A 183 -12.18 11.00 -15.38
N ARG A 184 -11.46 10.60 -14.32
CA ARG A 184 -10.06 10.18 -14.41
C ARG A 184 -9.88 8.92 -15.28
N LYS A 185 -10.77 7.93 -15.15
CA LYS A 185 -10.78 6.72 -16.00
C LYS A 185 -11.11 7.02 -17.45
N SER A 186 -11.99 7.98 -17.73
CA SER A 186 -12.29 8.41 -19.10
C SER A 186 -11.09 9.12 -19.76
N SER A 187 -10.31 9.85 -18.97
CA SER A 187 -9.18 10.65 -19.47
C SER A 187 -7.94 9.80 -19.81
N SER A 188 -7.75 8.66 -19.14
CA SER A 188 -6.65 7.72 -19.45
C SER A 188 -6.91 6.89 -20.71
N VAL A 189 -8.17 6.65 -21.08
CA VAL A 189 -8.54 5.94 -22.33
C VAL A 189 -8.26 6.80 -23.58
N VAL A 190 -8.37 8.12 -23.47
CA VAL A 190 -8.18 9.04 -24.63
C VAL A 190 -6.70 9.29 -24.95
N ARG A 191 -5.76 9.06 -24.02
CA ARG A 191 -4.31 9.25 -24.24
C ARG A 191 -3.59 8.03 -24.84
N GLY A 192 -4.31 6.94 -25.10
CA GLY A 192 -3.75 5.68 -25.63
C GLY A 192 -4.16 5.35 -27.07
N MET A 193 -4.73 6.31 -27.82
CA MET A 193 -4.98 6.19 -29.27
C MET A 193 -4.04 7.10 -30.06
#